data_AF-A0A8H6T9J3-F1
#
_entry.id   AF-A0A8H6T9J3-F1
#
_cell.length_a   1.000
_cell.length_b   1.000
_cell.length_c   1.000
_cell.angle_alpha   90.00
_cell.angle_beta   90.00
_cell.angle_gamma   90.00
#
_symmetry.space_group_name_H-M   'P 1'
#
loop_
_entity.id
_entity.type
_entity.pdbx_description
1 polymer ?
#
loop_
_entity_poly.entity_id
_entity_poly.type
_entity_poly.pdbx_seq_one_letter_code
_entity_poly.pdbx_strand_id
1 'polypeptide(L)'
;MYRNDPPTAGLKPSATSTDYKPESESPPTLECDLDDEMLYLHSYYQPGAQLTINIRSCIDETIERTVDVTIAKALTPFTMSQVLLVDVEPPIPDILPAATNSLVLKVFDPRFLQHRNGTKGSAPHPWTLAAETTAARRREFGMNTHTQLPTWWPDDNDAAGWEEYYHHNLEEMFQNEVAAYERLLPLQGRSIPICYAHGSIVPQTRCKRLVVPRVLVLSYIPGPNLRAIQAGRISPNVGRSLVDTTRAFNALGVIHDDLRAENVLLSPSDRPSRAFVIDFGNAIVRDGESDEEWDWTLEENDEPQLMEMLLDKLGVDHTDLEAMD
;
A
#
# COMPACT_ATOMS: atom_id res chain seq x y z
N MET A 1 0.90 29.50 74.17
CA MET A 1 2.34 29.44 73.84
C MET A 1 2.46 29.61 72.34
N TYR A 2 2.57 30.88 71.90
CA TYR A 2 3.74 31.45 71.19
C TYR A 2 3.79 30.96 69.72
N ARG A 3 3.21 31.65 68.72
CA ARG A 3 3.63 32.94 68.11
C ARG A 3 5.15 33.08 68.00
N ASN A 4 5.66 33.21 66.77
CA ASN A 4 6.73 34.15 66.38
C ASN A 4 6.90 34.20 64.85
N ASP A 5 6.39 35.26 64.25
CA ASP A 5 7.10 36.07 63.24
C ASP A 5 7.88 37.17 63.99
N PRO A 6 8.75 38.03 63.40
CA PRO A 6 9.63 37.98 62.22
C PRO A 6 11.07 38.47 62.60
N PRO A 7 11.94 39.02 61.71
CA PRO A 7 11.79 40.43 61.32
C PRO A 7 12.16 40.78 59.86
N THR A 8 11.41 41.71 59.30
CA THR A 8 11.79 42.56 58.16
C THR A 8 12.77 43.64 58.58
N ALA A 9 13.82 43.88 57.78
CA ALA A 9 14.48 45.18 57.67
C ALA A 9 15.05 45.34 56.26
N GLY A 10 14.54 46.32 55.53
CA GLY A 10 15.04 46.70 54.21
C GLY A 10 16.12 47.78 54.29
N LEU A 11 16.94 47.84 53.24
CA LEU A 11 17.62 49.04 52.74
C LEU A 11 17.96 48.80 51.25
N LYS A 12 17.43 49.67 50.37
CA LYS A 12 17.72 49.80 48.92
C LYS A 12 19.07 50.56 48.72
N PRO A 13 19.47 50.96 47.49
CA PRO A 13 19.87 50.19 46.31
C PRO A 13 21.29 50.61 45.83
N SER A 14 21.95 49.84 44.96
CA SER A 14 23.00 50.39 44.09
C SER A 14 22.91 49.75 42.72
N ALA A 15 22.62 50.60 41.74
CA ALA A 15 22.55 50.27 40.33
C ALA A 15 23.95 50.16 39.73
N THR A 16 24.19 49.11 38.96
CA THR A 16 25.02 49.16 37.75
C THR A 16 24.43 48.20 36.72
N SER A 17 23.58 48.81 35.88
CA SER A 17 23.50 48.62 34.43
C SER A 17 24.45 47.58 33.83
N THR A 18 23.86 46.50 33.32
CA THR A 18 24.16 45.98 31.97
C THR A 18 22.88 45.36 31.42
N ASP A 19 22.25 46.06 30.48
CA ASP A 19 21.17 45.55 29.64
C ASP A 19 21.67 44.34 28.86
N TYR A 20 21.25 43.14 29.24
CA TYR A 20 21.31 41.95 28.40
C TYR A 20 19.89 41.68 27.90
N LYS A 21 19.58 42.17 26.69
CA LYS A 21 18.43 41.68 25.92
C LYS A 21 18.80 40.27 25.43
N PRO A 22 18.06 39.21 25.81
CA PRO A 22 18.15 38.00 25.03
C PRO A 22 17.48 38.30 23.69
N GLU A 23 18.26 38.33 22.62
CA GLU A 23 17.71 38.19 21.28
C GLU A 23 16.98 36.84 21.25
N SER A 24 15.66 36.91 21.25
CA SER A 24 14.80 35.77 20.96
C SER A 24 14.90 35.49 19.47
N GLU A 25 16.04 34.94 19.04
CA GLU A 25 16.06 34.17 17.80
C GLU A 25 15.25 32.91 18.07
N SER A 26 13.97 32.99 17.72
CA SER A 26 13.17 31.79 17.50
C SER A 26 13.92 30.94 16.48
N PRO A 27 14.11 29.63 16.72
CA PRO A 27 14.71 28.78 15.69
C PRO A 27 13.87 28.93 14.42
N PRO A 28 14.48 28.91 13.22
CA PRO A 28 13.71 29.01 11.99
C PRO A 28 12.75 27.83 11.99
N THR A 29 11.48 28.13 12.23
CA THR A 29 10.40 27.25 11.84
C THR A 29 10.52 27.18 10.32
N LEU A 30 11.11 26.10 9.82
CA LEU A 30 10.76 25.60 8.49
C LEU A 30 9.27 25.22 8.58
N GLU A 31 8.43 26.25 8.53
CA GLU A 31 7.09 26.17 8.00
C GLU A 31 7.30 25.91 6.51
N CYS A 32 7.09 24.66 6.10
CA CYS A 32 6.87 24.40 4.69
C CYS A 32 5.53 25.06 4.39
N ASP A 33 5.53 26.08 3.55
CA ASP A 33 4.29 26.72 3.11
C ASP A 33 3.36 25.65 2.53
N LEU A 34 2.07 25.69 2.85
CA LEU A 34 1.07 24.71 2.40
C LEU A 34 1.05 24.56 0.86
N ASP A 35 1.41 25.65 0.15
CA ASP A 35 1.53 25.66 -1.31
C ASP A 35 2.74 24.84 -1.80
N ASP A 36 3.88 24.89 -1.09
CA ASP A 36 5.06 24.06 -1.37
C ASP A 36 4.79 22.58 -1.05
N GLU A 37 3.98 22.29 -0.03
CA GLU A 37 3.60 20.92 0.33
C GLU A 37 2.68 20.27 -0.71
N MET A 38 1.71 21.03 -1.26
CA MET A 38 0.86 20.57 -2.35
C MET A 38 1.62 20.39 -3.66
N LEU A 39 2.52 21.31 -4.02
CA LEU A 39 3.42 21.16 -5.18
C LEU A 39 4.33 19.93 -5.02
N TYR A 40 4.81 19.67 -3.81
CA TYR A 40 5.63 18.50 -3.49
C TYR A 40 4.86 17.18 -3.68
N LEU A 41 3.60 17.10 -3.22
CA LEU A 41 2.75 15.92 -3.42
C LEU A 41 2.59 15.55 -4.89
N HIS A 42 2.36 16.54 -5.77
CA HIS A 42 2.20 16.30 -7.21
C HIS A 42 3.50 15.83 -7.87
N SER A 43 4.66 16.18 -7.32
CA SER A 43 5.97 15.79 -7.86
C SER A 43 6.49 14.43 -7.36
N TYR A 44 5.91 13.90 -6.27
CA TYR A 44 6.51 12.82 -5.48
C TYR A 44 6.66 11.49 -6.24
N TYR A 45 5.68 11.16 -7.10
CA TYR A 45 5.70 9.93 -7.92
C TYR A 45 5.84 10.20 -9.41
N GLN A 46 6.52 11.29 -9.78
CA GLN A 46 6.75 11.63 -11.19
C GLN A 46 7.93 10.84 -11.79
N PRO A 47 7.91 10.57 -13.10
CA PRO A 47 9.06 10.00 -13.80
C PRO A 47 10.35 10.78 -13.52
N GLY A 48 11.44 10.06 -13.24
CA GLY A 48 12.75 10.60 -12.89
C GLY A 48 12.93 10.95 -11.41
N ALA A 49 11.88 10.93 -10.59
CA ALA A 49 12.02 11.08 -9.14
C ALA A 49 12.71 9.86 -8.53
N GLN A 50 13.50 10.09 -7.49
CA GLN A 50 14.22 9.04 -6.76
C GLN A 50 13.57 8.79 -5.40
N LEU A 51 13.42 7.52 -5.05
CA LEU A 51 12.93 7.07 -3.74
C LEU A 51 13.99 6.19 -3.10
N THR A 52 14.23 6.39 -1.81
CA THR A 52 15.03 5.47 -1.00
C THR A 52 14.06 4.57 -0.25
N ILE A 53 14.26 3.25 -0.32
CA ILE A 53 13.42 2.25 0.32
C ILE A 53 14.26 1.31 1.18
N ASN A 54 13.73 0.94 2.34
CA ASN A 54 14.23 -0.17 3.15
C ASN A 54 13.38 -1.39 2.83
N ILE A 55 14.03 -2.48 2.40
CA ILE A 55 13.37 -3.69 1.96
C ILE A 55 13.96 -4.92 2.64
N ARG A 56 13.11 -5.92 2.84
CA ARG A 56 13.44 -7.26 3.30
C ARG A 56 13.03 -8.28 2.23
N SER A 57 13.91 -9.21 1.90
CA SER A 57 13.64 -10.23 0.87
C SER A 57 12.52 -11.18 1.29
N CYS A 58 11.64 -11.51 0.35
CA CYS A 58 10.59 -12.53 0.54
C CYS A 58 11.11 -13.96 0.37
N ILE A 59 12.33 -14.12 -0.18
CA ILE A 59 12.96 -15.44 -0.37
C ILE A 59 13.82 -15.80 0.84
N ASP A 60 14.52 -14.82 1.41
CA ASP A 60 15.36 -14.97 2.58
C ASP A 60 15.20 -13.73 3.48
N GLU A 61 14.32 -13.84 4.48
CA GLU A 61 13.97 -12.75 5.40
C GLU A 61 15.16 -12.21 6.21
N THR A 62 16.30 -12.90 6.23
CA THR A 62 17.51 -12.40 6.89
C THR A 62 18.21 -11.29 6.09
N ILE A 63 17.84 -11.14 4.81
CA ILE A 63 18.43 -10.17 3.89
C ILE A 63 17.60 -8.89 3.90
N GLU A 64 18.19 -7.84 4.48
CA GLU A 64 17.67 -6.48 4.44
C GLU A 64 18.62 -5.55 3.70
N ARG A 65 18.06 -4.61 2.92
CA ARG A 65 18.83 -3.62 2.15
C ARG A 65 18.11 -2.27 2.13
N THR A 66 18.90 -1.21 2.10
CA THR A 66 18.45 0.12 1.72
C THR A 66 18.85 0.36 0.28
N VAL A 67 17.89 0.76 -0.56
CA VAL A 67 18.07 0.86 -2.00
C VAL A 67 17.46 2.15 -2.52
N ASP A 68 18.17 2.82 -3.43
CA ASP A 68 17.64 3.92 -4.19
C ASP A 68 17.04 3.41 -5.50
N VAL A 69 15.81 3.83 -5.79
CA VAL A 69 15.09 3.46 -7.00
C VAL A 69 14.67 4.71 -7.75
N THR A 70 14.74 4.66 -9.08
CA THR A 70 14.30 5.76 -9.95
C THR A 70 12.96 5.40 -10.57
N ILE A 71 11.98 6.30 -10.46
CA ILE A 71 10.66 6.09 -11.04
C ILE A 71 10.76 6.23 -12.56
N ALA A 72 10.53 5.15 -13.28
CA ALA A 72 10.46 5.17 -14.74
C ALA A 72 9.09 5.70 -15.21
N LYS A 73 8.01 5.19 -14.60
CA LYS A 73 6.64 5.65 -14.87
C LYS A 73 5.66 5.25 -13.76
N ALA A 74 4.65 6.06 -13.53
CA ALA A 74 3.48 5.70 -12.75
C ALA A 74 2.50 4.86 -13.60
N LEU A 75 2.03 3.73 -13.07
CA LEU A 75 0.96 2.92 -13.66
C LEU A 75 -0.38 3.41 -13.10
N THR A 76 -1.11 4.17 -13.91
CA THR A 76 -2.36 4.86 -13.51
C THR A 76 -3.59 4.22 -14.14
N PRO A 77 -4.79 4.40 -13.56
CA PRO A 77 -5.11 5.20 -12.36
C PRO A 77 -4.64 4.57 -11.05
N PHE A 78 -4.34 5.41 -10.06
CA PHE A 78 -4.18 4.95 -8.66
C PHE A 78 -5.56 4.86 -8.01
N THR A 79 -5.84 3.74 -7.34
CA THR A 79 -7.10 3.49 -6.63
C THR A 79 -6.83 3.50 -5.12
N MET A 80 -6.20 2.44 -4.63
CA MET A 80 -5.88 2.18 -3.22
C MET A 80 -4.37 2.18 -2.95
N SER A 81 -3.54 2.03 -3.98
CA SER A 81 -2.09 2.09 -3.87
C SER A 81 -1.49 2.74 -5.10
N GLN A 82 -0.23 3.15 -5.00
CA GLN A 82 0.50 3.76 -6.10
C GLN A 82 1.41 2.70 -6.68
N VAL A 83 1.14 2.32 -7.94
CA VAL A 83 1.91 1.30 -8.64
C VAL A 83 2.89 2.00 -9.56
N LEU A 84 4.19 1.81 -9.31
CA LEU A 84 5.27 2.51 -10.00
C LEU A 84 6.13 1.48 -10.72
N LEU A 85 6.42 1.70 -12.00
CA LEU A 85 7.54 1.02 -12.64
C LEU A 85 8.80 1.78 -12.25
N VAL A 86 9.75 1.09 -11.63
CA VAL A 86 11.00 1.66 -11.15
C VAL A 86 12.18 0.91 -11.76
N ASP A 87 13.27 1.64 -11.97
CA ASP A 87 14.56 1.08 -12.31
C ASP A 87 15.46 1.09 -11.07
N VAL A 88 16.26 0.04 -10.91
CA VAL A 88 17.14 -0.15 -9.75
C VAL A 88 18.59 -0.17 -10.21
N GLU A 89 19.37 0.82 -9.79
CA GLU A 89 20.80 0.92 -10.06
C GLU A 89 21.56 1.32 -8.79
N PRO A 90 22.53 0.51 -8.32
CA PRO A 90 22.99 -0.77 -8.87
C PRO A 90 21.99 -1.93 -8.61
N PRO A 91 22.06 -3.03 -9.38
CA PRO A 91 21.26 -4.23 -9.13
C PRO A 91 21.46 -4.78 -7.70
N ILE A 92 20.43 -5.43 -7.16
CA ILE A 92 20.46 -6.05 -5.83
C ILE A 92 20.63 -7.57 -5.99
N PRO A 93 21.85 -8.11 -6.18
CA PRO A 93 22.05 -9.50 -6.58
C PRO A 93 21.50 -10.54 -5.60
N ASP A 94 21.38 -10.18 -4.32
CA ASP A 94 20.88 -11.07 -3.27
C ASP A 94 19.34 -11.17 -3.25
N ILE A 95 18.64 -10.25 -3.93
CA ILE A 95 17.16 -10.12 -3.92
C ILE A 95 16.59 -10.26 -5.33
N LEU A 96 17.30 -9.73 -6.34
CA LEU A 96 16.87 -9.64 -7.71
C LEU A 96 17.75 -10.50 -8.63
N PRO A 97 17.17 -11.18 -9.62
CA PRO A 97 17.93 -11.79 -10.69
C PRO A 97 18.78 -10.75 -11.44
N ALA A 98 20.00 -11.13 -11.83
CA ALA A 98 20.98 -10.21 -12.45
C ALA A 98 20.53 -9.53 -13.76
N ALA A 99 19.46 -10.02 -14.39
CA ALA A 99 18.91 -9.47 -15.63
C ALA A 99 17.67 -8.58 -15.41
N THR A 100 17.24 -8.38 -14.16
CA THR A 100 16.02 -7.63 -13.83
C THR A 100 16.36 -6.17 -13.53
N ASN A 101 16.14 -5.30 -14.51
CA ASN A 101 16.41 -3.86 -14.35
C ASN A 101 15.15 -3.06 -13.99
N SER A 102 13.96 -3.53 -14.39
CA SER A 102 12.70 -2.83 -14.13
C SER A 102 11.77 -3.67 -13.27
N LEU A 103 11.21 -3.03 -12.24
CA LEU A 103 10.37 -3.65 -11.21
C LEU A 103 9.09 -2.87 -11.00
N VAL A 104 8.09 -3.52 -10.45
CA VAL A 104 6.92 -2.84 -9.92
C VAL A 104 7.15 -2.55 -8.44
N LEU A 105 7.15 -1.28 -8.07
CA LEU A 105 7.06 -0.83 -6.69
C LEU A 105 5.61 -0.42 -6.41
N LYS A 106 4.92 -1.22 -5.61
CA LYS A 106 3.59 -0.88 -5.11
C LYS A 106 3.74 -0.18 -3.76
N VAL A 107 3.20 1.03 -3.65
CA VAL A 107 3.33 1.88 -2.47
C VAL A 107 1.97 2.09 -1.83
N PHE A 108 1.90 1.85 -0.53
CA PHE A 108 0.71 2.07 0.30
C PHE A 108 0.82 3.43 0.97
N ASP A 109 0.70 4.50 0.18
CA ASP A 109 0.71 5.86 0.71
C ASP A 109 -0.71 6.40 0.87
N PRO A 110 -1.19 6.61 2.11
CA PRO A 110 -2.55 7.06 2.36
C PRO A 110 -2.87 8.37 1.66
N ARG A 111 -1.89 9.22 1.38
CA ARG A 111 -2.10 10.56 0.79
C ARG A 111 -2.78 10.54 -0.59
N PHE A 112 -2.57 9.47 -1.36
CA PHE A 112 -2.97 9.39 -2.76
C PHE A 112 -4.13 8.42 -2.99
N LEU A 113 -4.87 8.06 -1.93
CA LEU A 113 -6.07 7.25 -2.02
C LEU A 113 -7.16 7.98 -2.79
N GLN A 114 -7.71 7.32 -3.81
CA GLN A 114 -8.76 7.91 -4.64
C GLN A 114 -10.01 8.29 -3.83
N HIS A 115 -10.33 7.51 -2.80
CA HIS A 115 -11.48 7.74 -1.92
C HIS A 115 -11.45 9.09 -1.19
N ARG A 116 -10.27 9.69 -1.01
CA ARG A 116 -10.12 11.01 -0.37
C ARG A 116 -10.75 12.15 -1.16
N ASN A 117 -10.93 11.98 -2.47
CA ASN A 117 -11.55 13.00 -3.30
C ASN A 117 -13.08 13.05 -3.14
N GLY A 118 -13.65 12.21 -2.27
CA GLY A 118 -15.09 12.06 -2.07
C GLY A 118 -15.72 11.16 -3.13
N THR A 119 -16.89 10.62 -2.80
CA THR A 119 -17.69 9.77 -3.69
C THR A 119 -19.13 10.27 -3.76
N LYS A 120 -19.99 9.60 -4.52
CA LYS A 120 -21.43 9.90 -4.51
C LYS A 120 -22.02 9.49 -3.16
N GLY A 121 -22.00 10.40 -2.19
CA GLY A 121 -22.56 10.19 -0.85
C GLY A 121 -21.59 10.39 0.31
N SER A 122 -20.31 10.68 0.05
CA SER A 122 -19.30 10.97 1.08
C SER A 122 -18.50 12.21 0.70
N ALA A 123 -18.24 13.06 1.69
CA ALA A 123 -17.47 14.28 1.53
C ALA A 123 -15.99 13.97 1.18
N PRO A 124 -15.26 14.91 0.57
CA PRO A 124 -13.81 14.75 0.41
C PRO A 124 -13.11 14.83 1.76
N HIS A 125 -12.09 13.99 1.94
CA HIS A 125 -11.23 13.93 3.13
C HIS A 125 -9.76 14.13 2.71
N PRO A 126 -9.39 15.36 2.27
CA PRO A 126 -8.04 15.65 1.82
C PRO A 126 -7.04 15.46 2.95
N TRP A 127 -5.87 14.92 2.61
CA TRP A 127 -4.79 14.75 3.56
C TRP A 127 -4.27 16.10 4.06
N THR A 128 -3.94 16.18 5.35
CA THR A 128 -3.18 17.29 5.93
C THR A 128 -2.16 16.78 6.95
N LEU A 129 -1.00 17.43 7.03
CA LEU A 129 0.02 17.08 8.02
C LEU A 129 -0.48 17.19 9.46
N ALA A 130 -1.35 18.17 9.75
CA ALA A 130 -1.95 18.36 11.07
C ALA A 130 -2.85 17.19 11.49
N ALA A 131 -3.68 16.68 10.56
CA ALA A 131 -4.53 15.52 10.81
C ALA A 131 -3.69 14.25 11.00
N GLU A 132 -2.69 14.01 10.14
CA GLU A 132 -1.78 12.85 10.26
C GLU A 132 -1.03 12.88 11.60
N THR A 133 -0.51 14.05 11.98
CA THR A 133 0.19 14.22 13.26
C THR A 133 -0.71 13.94 14.45
N THR A 134 -1.97 14.38 14.37
CA THR A 134 -2.95 14.14 15.43
C THR A 134 -3.31 12.66 15.54
N ALA A 135 -3.54 11.99 14.40
CA ALA A 135 -3.82 10.56 14.34
C ALA A 135 -2.65 9.72 14.88
N ALA A 136 -1.43 10.02 14.45
CA ALA A 136 -0.22 9.35 14.95
C ALA A 136 -0.06 9.49 16.47
N ARG A 137 -0.31 10.68 17.03
CA ARG A 137 -0.32 10.87 18.48
C ARG A 137 -1.41 10.05 19.16
N ARG A 138 -2.64 10.02 18.63
CA ARG A 138 -3.74 9.20 19.19
C ARG A 138 -3.34 7.72 19.29
N ARG A 139 -2.61 7.19 18.31
CA ARG A 139 -2.04 5.82 18.34
C ARG A 139 -1.01 5.63 19.45
N GLU A 140 -0.03 6.53 19.56
CA GLU A 140 1.04 6.44 20.57
C GLU A 140 0.48 6.43 22.01
N PHE A 141 -0.57 7.20 22.27
CA PHE A 141 -1.20 7.27 23.58
C PHE A 141 -2.24 6.16 23.84
N GLY A 142 -2.41 5.20 22.91
CA GLY A 142 -3.44 4.15 23.02
C GLY A 142 -4.87 4.71 23.11
N MET A 143 -5.08 5.95 22.66
CA MET A 143 -6.37 6.64 22.72
C MET A 143 -7.31 6.21 21.59
N ASN A 144 -6.78 5.47 20.60
CA ASN A 144 -7.61 4.65 19.72
C ASN A 144 -8.10 3.43 20.51
N THR A 145 -9.14 3.67 21.32
CA THR A 145 -9.87 2.62 22.08
C THR A 145 -10.66 1.67 21.16
N HIS A 146 -10.53 1.82 19.85
CA HIS A 146 -11.02 0.90 18.84
C HIS A 146 -9.97 -0.18 18.55
N THR A 147 -9.63 -0.99 19.55
CA THR A 147 -9.05 -2.33 19.36
C THR A 147 -10.05 -3.32 18.74
N GLN A 148 -11.25 -2.84 18.44
CA GLN A 148 -12.19 -3.42 17.50
C GLN A 148 -12.29 -2.40 16.37
N LEU A 149 -11.93 -2.82 15.14
CA LEU A 149 -12.17 -2.12 13.89
C LEU A 149 -13.35 -1.15 14.02
N PRO A 150 -13.23 0.13 13.63
CA PRO A 150 -14.44 0.88 13.44
C PRO A 150 -15.08 0.26 12.19
N THR A 151 -16.01 -0.66 12.43
CA THR A 151 -17.04 -1.13 11.50
C THR A 151 -17.93 0.04 10.98
N TRP A 152 -17.56 1.27 11.34
CA TRP A 152 -18.24 2.54 11.11
C TRP A 152 -17.23 3.52 10.55
N TRP A 153 -17.60 4.23 9.49
CA TRP A 153 -16.79 5.34 9.00
C TRP A 153 -16.64 6.42 10.08
N PRO A 154 -15.45 7.06 10.21
CA PRO A 154 -15.30 8.21 11.09
C PRO A 154 -16.31 9.30 10.73
N ASP A 155 -16.69 10.13 11.70
CA ASP A 155 -17.50 11.31 11.41
C ASP A 155 -16.82 12.16 10.33
N ASP A 156 -17.57 12.71 9.38
CA ASP A 156 -17.03 13.51 8.27
C ASP A 156 -16.16 14.68 8.75
N ASN A 157 -16.41 15.18 9.97
CA ASN A 157 -15.68 16.28 10.59
C ASN A 157 -14.44 15.84 11.39
N ASP A 158 -14.20 14.55 11.63
CA ASP A 158 -13.01 14.05 12.33
C ASP A 158 -11.88 13.73 11.34
N ALA A 159 -11.20 14.77 10.86
CA ALA A 159 -10.08 14.62 9.92
C ALA A 159 -9.00 13.65 10.45
N ALA A 160 -8.69 13.67 11.75
CA ALA A 160 -7.71 12.75 12.33
C ALA A 160 -8.24 11.31 12.43
N GLY A 161 -9.55 11.12 12.64
CA GLY A 161 -10.20 9.81 12.55
C GLY A 161 -10.10 9.21 11.14
N TRP A 162 -10.29 10.03 10.11
CA TRP A 162 -10.08 9.62 8.72
C TRP A 162 -8.63 9.24 8.41
N GLU A 163 -7.64 9.99 8.92
CA GLU A 163 -6.23 9.61 8.76
C GLU A 163 -5.91 8.27 9.43
N GLU A 164 -6.49 8.00 10.60
CA GLU A 164 -6.34 6.72 11.27
C GLU A 164 -7.00 5.59 10.48
N TYR A 165 -8.22 5.81 9.96
CA TYR A 165 -8.94 4.86 9.12
C TYR A 165 -8.13 4.50 7.86
N TYR A 166 -7.63 5.50 7.13
CA TYR A 166 -6.82 5.25 5.93
C TYR A 166 -5.48 4.58 6.25
N HIS A 167 -4.85 4.93 7.37
CA HIS A 167 -3.65 4.25 7.83
C HIS A 167 -3.93 2.77 8.11
N HIS A 168 -4.99 2.47 8.87
CA HIS A 168 -5.35 1.11 9.24
C HIS A 168 -5.70 0.26 8.01
N ASN A 169 -6.59 0.74 7.15
CA ASN A 169 -6.98 0.03 5.94
C ASN A 169 -5.77 -0.29 5.05
N LEU A 170 -4.84 0.65 4.88
CA LEU A 170 -3.67 0.40 4.05
C LEU A 170 -2.67 -0.56 4.68
N GLU A 171 -2.53 -0.54 6.01
CA GLU A 171 -1.71 -1.52 6.70
C GLU A 171 -2.33 -2.91 6.55
N GLU A 172 -3.65 -3.06 6.73
CA GLU A 172 -4.36 -4.32 6.51
C GLU A 172 -4.18 -4.82 5.07
N MET A 173 -4.40 -3.96 4.07
CA MET A 173 -4.20 -4.34 2.68
C MET A 173 -2.76 -4.76 2.36
N PHE A 174 -1.78 -4.08 2.96
CA PHE A 174 -0.38 -4.45 2.81
C PHE A 174 -0.10 -5.84 3.43
N GLN A 175 -0.61 -6.11 4.64
CA GLN A 175 -0.42 -7.39 5.31
C GLN A 175 -1.12 -8.53 4.58
N ASN A 176 -2.35 -8.32 4.10
CA ASN A 176 -3.10 -9.28 3.31
C ASN A 176 -2.35 -9.66 2.03
N GLU A 177 -1.82 -8.67 1.31
CA GLU A 177 -1.08 -8.92 0.07
C GLU A 177 0.25 -9.65 0.33
N VAL A 178 0.99 -9.29 1.39
CA VAL A 178 2.19 -10.02 1.80
C VAL A 178 1.87 -11.48 2.12
N ALA A 179 0.86 -11.71 2.96
CA ALA A 179 0.44 -13.05 3.39
C ALA A 179 -0.07 -13.90 2.21
N ALA A 180 -0.75 -13.29 1.24
CA ALA A 180 -1.16 -13.94 0.01
C ALA A 180 0.07 -14.37 -0.82
N TYR A 181 1.04 -13.48 -1.05
CA TYR A 181 2.25 -13.84 -1.78
C TYR A 181 3.07 -14.95 -1.11
N GLU A 182 3.11 -14.96 0.23
CA GLU A 182 3.76 -16.03 1.01
C GLU A 182 3.07 -17.39 0.81
N ARG A 183 1.74 -17.46 0.94
CA ARG A 183 0.99 -18.72 0.72
C ARG A 183 1.01 -19.19 -0.73
N LEU A 184 1.01 -18.24 -1.68
CA LEU A 184 0.98 -18.51 -3.12
C LEU A 184 2.37 -18.66 -3.75
N LEU A 185 3.41 -18.91 -2.94
CA LEU A 185 4.78 -19.16 -3.43
C LEU A 185 4.85 -20.14 -4.63
N PRO A 186 4.10 -21.26 -4.68
CA PRO A 186 4.14 -22.19 -5.82
C PRO A 186 3.65 -21.60 -7.15
N LEU A 187 2.90 -20.50 -7.13
CA LEU A 187 2.28 -19.86 -8.29
C LEU A 187 3.07 -18.64 -8.80
N GLN A 188 3.99 -18.12 -7.99
CA GLN A 188 4.80 -16.95 -8.34
C GLN A 188 5.63 -17.19 -9.61
N GLY A 189 5.64 -16.19 -10.50
CA GLY A 189 6.31 -16.24 -11.80
C GLY A 189 5.60 -17.08 -12.87
N ARG A 190 4.50 -17.74 -12.53
CA ARG A 190 3.69 -18.57 -13.45
C ARG A 190 2.31 -17.98 -13.69
N SER A 191 1.55 -17.80 -12.61
CA SER A 191 0.16 -17.32 -12.63
C SER A 191 -0.04 -16.04 -11.80
N ILE A 192 0.94 -15.67 -10.98
CA ILE A 192 0.99 -14.40 -10.26
C ILE A 192 2.41 -13.82 -10.35
N PRO A 193 2.61 -12.49 -10.15
CA PRO A 193 3.95 -11.90 -10.10
C PRO A 193 4.85 -12.55 -9.04
N ILE A 194 6.16 -12.41 -9.22
CA ILE A 194 7.11 -12.72 -8.15
C ILE A 194 7.14 -11.55 -7.17
N CYS A 195 6.94 -11.81 -5.88
CA CYS A 195 7.22 -10.87 -4.82
C CYS A 195 8.67 -11.04 -4.38
N TYR A 196 9.50 -10.06 -4.69
CA TYR A 196 10.93 -10.09 -4.36
C TYR A 196 11.19 -9.64 -2.92
N ALA A 197 10.49 -8.60 -2.50
CA ALA A 197 10.70 -7.98 -1.21
C ALA A 197 9.50 -7.13 -0.76
N HIS A 198 9.42 -6.87 0.52
CA HIS A 198 8.49 -5.92 1.12
C HIS A 198 9.23 -5.00 2.09
N GLY A 199 8.65 -3.84 2.44
CA GLY A 199 9.34 -2.89 3.30
C GLY A 199 8.67 -1.53 3.43
N SER A 200 9.46 -0.47 3.48
CA SER A 200 8.98 0.90 3.66
C SER A 200 9.83 1.94 2.95
N ILE A 201 9.21 3.08 2.62
CA ILE A 201 9.94 4.25 2.11
C ILE A 201 10.77 4.86 3.24
N VAL A 202 12.02 5.22 2.98
CA VAL A 202 12.82 6.01 3.93
C VAL A 202 12.33 7.46 3.89
N PRO A 203 11.83 8.01 5.02
CA PRO A 203 11.35 9.39 5.05
C PRO A 203 12.46 10.36 4.65
N GLN A 204 12.21 11.15 3.61
CA GLN A 204 13.12 12.24 3.25
C GLN A 204 13.01 13.35 4.29
N THR A 205 14.15 13.87 4.75
CA THR A 205 14.27 14.85 5.86
C THR A 205 13.43 16.12 5.71
N ARG A 206 12.93 16.43 4.51
CA ARG A 206 12.06 17.57 4.23
C ARG A 206 10.59 17.35 4.60
N CYS A 207 10.14 16.11 4.68
CA CYS A 207 8.75 15.77 4.98
C CYS A 207 8.67 15.24 6.43
N LYS A 208 8.16 16.04 7.37
CA LYS A 208 8.02 15.70 8.80
C LYS A 208 6.88 14.68 9.05
N ARG A 209 6.78 13.66 8.20
CA ARG A 209 5.71 12.66 8.30
C ARG A 209 5.96 11.73 9.48
N LEU A 210 4.88 11.38 10.16
CA LEU A 210 4.89 10.36 11.20
C LEU A 210 4.41 9.01 10.66
N VAL A 211 3.72 8.99 9.52
CA VAL A 211 3.34 7.77 8.82
C VAL A 211 4.34 7.47 7.71
N VAL A 212 4.96 6.29 7.80
CA VAL A 212 5.91 5.79 6.80
C VAL A 212 5.19 4.83 5.84
N PRO A 213 5.06 5.16 4.55
CA PRO A 213 4.41 4.28 3.59
C PRO A 213 5.10 2.92 3.46
N ARG A 214 4.31 1.85 3.44
CA ARG A 214 4.77 0.48 3.16
C ARG A 214 4.94 0.26 1.66
N VAL A 215 5.83 -0.65 1.28
CA VAL A 215 6.09 -0.98 -0.12
C VAL A 215 6.19 -2.47 -0.37
N LEU A 216 5.79 -2.88 -1.58
CA LEU A 216 6.01 -4.21 -2.15
C LEU A 216 6.81 -4.08 -3.45
N VAL A 217 7.80 -4.96 -3.63
CA VAL A 217 8.65 -5.03 -4.82
C VAL A 217 8.29 -6.29 -5.59
N LEU A 218 7.66 -6.11 -6.75
CA LEU A 218 7.10 -7.18 -7.57
C LEU A 218 7.80 -7.25 -8.94
N SER A 219 7.78 -8.43 -9.56
CA SER A 219 8.19 -8.59 -10.95
C SER A 219 7.29 -7.80 -11.90
N TYR A 220 7.88 -7.05 -12.81
CA TYR A 220 7.12 -6.37 -13.86
C TYR A 220 6.63 -7.36 -14.93
N ILE A 221 5.32 -7.37 -15.17
CA ILE A 221 4.68 -8.16 -16.22
C ILE A 221 4.30 -7.22 -17.38
N PRO A 222 4.99 -7.28 -18.53
CA PRO A 222 4.63 -6.47 -19.68
C PRO A 222 3.38 -7.06 -20.35
N GLY A 223 2.32 -6.27 -20.43
CA GLY A 223 1.03 -6.75 -20.88
C GLY A 223 -0.09 -5.74 -20.72
N PRO A 224 -1.12 -5.75 -21.59
CA PRO A 224 -2.40 -5.15 -21.24
C PRO A 224 -3.08 -5.98 -20.14
N ASN A 225 -4.02 -5.37 -19.43
CA ASN A 225 -4.96 -6.14 -18.61
C ASN A 225 -6.04 -6.80 -19.48
N LEU A 226 -6.73 -7.78 -18.90
CA LEU A 226 -7.77 -8.57 -19.55
C LEU A 226 -8.91 -7.68 -20.09
N ARG A 227 -9.25 -6.58 -19.41
CA ARG A 227 -10.27 -5.62 -19.85
C ARG A 227 -9.90 -4.91 -21.17
N ALA A 228 -8.62 -4.68 -21.41
CA ALA A 228 -8.14 -3.92 -22.58
C ALA A 228 -8.00 -4.78 -23.85
N ILE A 229 -8.17 -6.10 -23.75
CA ILE A 229 -8.03 -7.01 -24.89
C ILE A 229 -9.37 -7.22 -25.62
N GLN A 230 -9.29 -7.30 -26.95
CA GLN A 230 -10.41 -7.68 -27.80
C GLN A 230 -10.76 -9.17 -27.63
N ALA A 231 -12.05 -9.47 -27.57
CA ALA A 231 -12.58 -10.84 -27.60
C ALA A 231 -11.98 -11.64 -28.76
N GLY A 232 -11.65 -12.92 -28.53
CA GLY A 232 -11.04 -13.81 -29.53
C GLY A 232 -9.51 -13.74 -29.66
N ARG A 233 -8.82 -12.84 -28.94
CA ARG A 233 -7.34 -12.84 -28.87
C ARG A 233 -6.79 -13.68 -27.72
N ILE A 234 -7.66 -14.16 -26.84
CA ILE A 234 -7.30 -14.99 -25.69
C ILE A 234 -7.62 -16.44 -26.08
N SER A 235 -6.60 -17.30 -25.99
CA SER A 235 -6.79 -18.71 -26.29
C SER A 235 -7.56 -19.41 -25.17
N PRO A 236 -8.29 -20.51 -25.47
CA PRO A 236 -8.99 -21.26 -24.44
C PRO A 236 -8.09 -21.79 -23.31
N ASN A 237 -6.83 -22.10 -23.64
CA ASN A 237 -5.83 -22.51 -22.65
C ASN A 237 -5.57 -21.42 -21.59
N VAL A 238 -5.57 -20.15 -22.00
CA VAL A 238 -5.37 -19.03 -21.06
C VAL A 238 -6.60 -18.83 -20.19
N GLY A 239 -7.81 -18.97 -20.77
CA GLY A 239 -9.06 -18.97 -20.01
C GLY A 239 -9.08 -20.06 -18.93
N ARG A 240 -8.82 -21.32 -19.32
CA ARG A 240 -8.70 -22.44 -18.38
C ARG A 240 -7.65 -22.20 -17.30
N SER A 241 -6.46 -21.75 -17.70
CA SER A 241 -5.38 -21.46 -16.75
C SER A 241 -5.77 -20.42 -15.70
N LEU A 242 -6.66 -19.47 -16.01
CA LEU A 242 -7.16 -18.49 -15.04
C LEU A 242 -8.10 -19.15 -14.02
N VAL A 243 -9.04 -19.98 -14.49
CA VAL A 243 -9.94 -20.73 -13.59
C VAL A 243 -9.14 -21.67 -12.70
N ASP A 244 -8.19 -22.42 -13.26
CA ASP A 244 -7.32 -23.31 -12.48
C ASP A 244 -6.45 -22.54 -11.48
N THR A 245 -6.04 -21.32 -11.81
CA THR A 245 -5.31 -20.44 -10.90
C THR A 245 -6.18 -20.06 -9.69
N THR A 246 -7.45 -19.70 -9.90
CA THR A 246 -8.38 -19.39 -8.78
C THR A 246 -8.65 -20.61 -7.90
N ARG A 247 -8.80 -21.80 -8.49
CA ARG A 247 -8.91 -23.07 -7.73
C ARG A 247 -7.65 -23.32 -6.90
N ALA A 248 -6.48 -23.02 -7.45
CA ALA A 248 -5.21 -23.15 -6.74
C ALA A 248 -5.07 -22.15 -5.60
N PHE A 249 -5.64 -20.94 -5.70
CA PHE A 249 -5.69 -19.99 -4.57
C PHE A 249 -6.46 -20.60 -3.41
N ASN A 250 -7.69 -21.06 -3.67
CA ASN A 250 -8.56 -21.66 -2.65
C ASN A 250 -7.89 -22.87 -1.97
N ALA A 251 -7.25 -23.74 -2.76
CA ALA A 251 -6.52 -24.91 -2.25
C ALA A 251 -5.29 -24.54 -1.40
N LEU A 252 -4.73 -23.35 -1.58
CA LEU A 252 -3.62 -22.81 -0.80
C LEU A 252 -4.11 -21.90 0.35
N GLY A 253 -5.42 -21.85 0.61
CA GLY A 253 -6.01 -21.08 1.70
C GLY A 253 -6.00 -19.57 1.44
N VAL A 254 -6.19 -19.16 0.18
CA VAL A 254 -6.27 -17.76 -0.23
C VAL A 254 -7.51 -17.54 -1.09
N ILE A 255 -8.25 -16.48 -0.81
CA ILE A 255 -9.28 -15.89 -1.67
C ILE A 255 -8.78 -14.50 -2.05
N HIS A 256 -8.85 -14.12 -3.31
CA HIS A 256 -8.35 -12.83 -3.79
C HIS A 256 -9.27 -11.65 -3.42
N ASP A 257 -10.59 -11.84 -3.42
CA ASP A 257 -11.63 -10.86 -3.00
C ASP A 257 -11.66 -9.53 -3.80
N ASP A 258 -11.04 -9.52 -4.99
CA ASP A 258 -11.16 -8.43 -5.98
C ASP A 258 -10.85 -8.96 -7.40
N LEU A 259 -11.42 -10.11 -7.75
CA LEU A 259 -11.24 -10.68 -9.08
C LEU A 259 -12.04 -9.91 -10.13
N ARG A 260 -11.30 -9.19 -10.97
CA ARG A 260 -11.83 -8.36 -12.07
C ARG A 260 -10.85 -8.31 -13.23
N ALA A 261 -11.35 -7.98 -14.41
CA ALA A 261 -10.54 -7.97 -15.63
C ALA A 261 -9.39 -6.94 -15.62
N GLU A 262 -9.43 -5.93 -14.75
CA GLU A 262 -8.32 -5.01 -14.54
C GLU A 262 -7.14 -5.64 -13.77
N ASN A 263 -7.43 -6.62 -12.91
CA ASN A 263 -6.47 -7.30 -12.03
C ASN A 263 -5.90 -8.58 -12.66
N VAL A 264 -6.05 -8.73 -13.99
CA VAL A 264 -5.47 -9.84 -14.76
C VAL A 264 -4.61 -9.27 -15.88
N LEU A 265 -3.29 -9.46 -15.82
CA LEU A 265 -2.34 -9.05 -16.86
C LEU A 265 -2.08 -10.18 -17.85
N LEU A 266 -1.97 -9.83 -19.12
CA LEU A 266 -1.79 -10.79 -20.21
C LEU A 266 -0.42 -10.65 -20.87
N SER A 267 0.32 -11.74 -20.97
CA SER A 267 1.69 -11.73 -21.49
C SER A 267 1.95 -12.92 -22.43
N PRO A 268 2.71 -12.74 -23.54
CA PRO A 268 3.14 -11.47 -24.12
C PRO A 268 1.97 -10.61 -24.65
N SER A 269 2.20 -9.31 -24.87
CA SER A 269 1.13 -8.35 -25.20
C SER A 269 0.46 -8.56 -26.57
N ASP A 270 1.19 -9.10 -27.54
CA ASP A 270 0.74 -9.26 -28.93
C ASP A 270 -0.03 -10.57 -29.15
N ARG A 271 0.42 -11.65 -28.52
CA ARG A 271 -0.22 -12.97 -28.50
C ARG A 271 -0.15 -13.55 -27.10
N PRO A 272 -1.08 -13.16 -26.22
CA PRO A 272 -1.12 -13.65 -24.86
C PRO A 272 -1.15 -15.17 -24.80
N SER A 273 -0.14 -15.73 -24.14
CA SER A 273 -0.05 -17.17 -23.87
C SER A 273 -0.06 -17.47 -22.37
N ARG A 274 0.01 -16.43 -21.54
CA ARG A 274 -0.04 -16.49 -20.08
C ARG A 274 -0.89 -15.36 -19.54
N ALA A 275 -1.51 -15.61 -18.40
CA ALA A 275 -2.20 -14.61 -17.61
C ALA A 275 -1.62 -14.58 -16.20
N PHE A 276 -1.59 -13.39 -15.61
CA PHE A 276 -1.10 -13.15 -14.26
C PHE A 276 -2.18 -12.42 -13.48
N VAL A 277 -2.65 -13.03 -12.40
CA VAL A 277 -3.52 -12.34 -11.43
C VAL A 277 -2.65 -11.47 -10.53
N ILE A 278 -3.07 -10.24 -10.30
CA ILE A 278 -2.34 -9.21 -9.56
C ILE A 278 -3.26 -8.55 -8.52
N ASP A 279 -2.67 -7.80 -7.59
CA ASP A 279 -3.39 -6.95 -6.63
C ASP A 279 -4.16 -7.73 -5.54
N PHE A 280 -3.42 -8.35 -4.63
CA PHE A 280 -3.99 -9.11 -3.50
C PHE A 280 -4.27 -8.24 -2.27
N GLY A 281 -4.49 -6.92 -2.45
CA GLY A 281 -4.70 -6.00 -1.35
C GLY A 281 -5.94 -6.33 -0.51
N ASN A 282 -6.97 -6.93 -1.10
CA ASN A 282 -8.18 -7.36 -0.38
C ASN A 282 -8.16 -8.85 -0.01
N ALA A 283 -7.07 -9.57 -0.28
CA ALA A 283 -7.08 -11.02 -0.16
C ALA A 283 -7.44 -11.49 1.26
N ILE A 284 -8.31 -12.50 1.33
CA ILE A 284 -8.64 -13.20 2.56
C ILE A 284 -7.73 -14.42 2.63
N VAL A 285 -7.02 -14.53 3.74
CA VAL A 285 -5.97 -15.52 3.91
C VAL A 285 -6.30 -16.37 5.12
N ARG A 286 -6.53 -17.67 4.89
CA ARG A 286 -6.98 -18.62 5.93
C ARG A 286 -6.05 -18.62 7.13
N ASP A 287 -6.56 -18.29 8.32
CA ASP A 287 -5.74 -18.22 9.54
C ASP A 287 -6.46 -18.80 10.77
N GLY A 288 -6.09 -20.03 11.16
CA GLY A 288 -6.57 -20.68 12.38
C GLY A 288 -8.04 -21.13 12.38
N GLU A 289 -8.80 -20.80 11.34
CA GLU A 289 -10.21 -21.20 11.15
C GLU A 289 -10.36 -22.71 10.92
N SER A 290 -11.47 -23.27 11.40
CA SER A 290 -11.82 -24.66 11.12
C SER A 290 -12.05 -24.91 9.63
N ASP A 291 -11.98 -26.18 9.20
CA ASP A 291 -12.28 -26.54 7.80
C ASP A 291 -13.72 -26.13 7.43
N GLU A 292 -14.68 -26.30 8.35
CA GLU A 292 -16.09 -25.93 8.13
C GLU A 292 -16.29 -24.43 7.93
N GLU A 293 -15.61 -23.60 8.74
CA GLU A 293 -15.67 -22.13 8.59
C GLU A 293 -15.01 -21.67 7.30
N TRP A 294 -13.85 -22.25 6.96
CA TRP A 294 -13.17 -21.91 5.72
C TRP A 294 -13.95 -22.34 4.48
N ASP A 295 -14.55 -23.54 4.49
CA ASP A 295 -15.40 -24.02 3.41
C ASP A 295 -16.60 -23.09 3.18
N TRP A 296 -17.21 -22.57 4.26
CA TRP A 296 -18.27 -21.59 4.16
C TRP A 296 -17.80 -20.28 3.50
N THR A 297 -16.63 -19.76 3.90
CA THR A 297 -16.03 -18.57 3.28
C THR A 297 -15.72 -18.81 1.79
N LEU A 298 -15.27 -20.01 1.41
CA LEU A 298 -15.04 -20.38 0.02
C LEU A 298 -16.36 -20.41 -0.79
N GLU A 299 -17.42 -20.98 -0.22
CA GLU A 299 -18.75 -21.03 -0.86
C GLU A 299 -19.37 -19.65 -1.04
N GLU A 300 -19.19 -18.73 -0.09
CA GLU A 300 -19.71 -17.36 -0.21
C GLU A 300 -19.03 -16.55 -1.31
N ASN A 301 -17.73 -16.79 -1.53
CA ASN A 301 -16.93 -16.02 -2.49
C ASN A 301 -16.87 -16.65 -3.90
N ASP A 302 -16.89 -17.98 -4.00
CA ASP A 302 -16.84 -18.79 -5.23
C ASP A 302 -16.05 -18.15 -6.40
N GLU A 303 -14.79 -17.81 -6.13
CA GLU A 303 -13.89 -17.16 -7.08
C GLU A 303 -13.71 -17.89 -8.42
N PRO A 304 -13.66 -19.23 -8.47
CA PRO A 304 -13.67 -19.96 -9.73
C PRO A 304 -14.91 -19.64 -10.57
N GLN A 305 -16.10 -19.65 -9.98
CA GLN A 305 -17.33 -19.32 -10.69
C GLN A 305 -17.34 -17.85 -11.15
N LEU A 306 -16.83 -16.92 -10.32
CA LEU A 306 -16.68 -15.51 -10.71
C LEU A 306 -15.74 -15.34 -11.91
N MET A 307 -14.63 -16.10 -11.94
CA MET A 307 -13.69 -16.09 -13.07
C MET A 307 -14.33 -16.65 -14.34
N GLU A 308 -15.06 -17.76 -14.25
CA GLU A 308 -15.80 -18.32 -15.40
C GLU A 308 -16.80 -17.29 -15.96
N MET A 309 -17.61 -16.66 -15.09
CA MET A 309 -18.55 -15.61 -15.49
C MET A 309 -17.86 -14.40 -16.14
N LEU A 310 -16.67 -14.03 -15.63
CA LEU A 310 -15.87 -12.96 -16.21
C LEU A 310 -15.40 -13.31 -17.63
N LEU A 311 -14.92 -14.53 -17.83
CA LEU A 311 -14.46 -15.03 -19.12
C LEU A 311 -15.61 -15.13 -20.13
N ASP A 312 -16.77 -15.63 -19.71
CA ASP A 312 -18.00 -15.66 -20.53
C ASP A 312 -18.43 -14.28 -21.00
N LYS A 313 -18.45 -13.31 -20.08
CA LYS A 313 -18.78 -11.92 -20.41
C LYS A 313 -17.83 -11.30 -21.43
N LEU A 314 -16.59 -11.77 -21.46
CA LEU A 314 -15.56 -11.34 -22.41
C LEU A 314 -15.53 -12.19 -23.70
N GLY A 315 -16.38 -13.22 -23.80
CA GLY A 315 -16.41 -14.14 -24.93
C GLY A 315 -15.14 -14.99 -25.05
N VAL A 316 -14.52 -15.32 -23.91
CA VAL A 316 -13.35 -16.20 -23.82
C VAL A 316 -13.81 -17.60 -23.47
N ASP A 317 -13.63 -18.53 -24.41
CA ASP A 317 -13.85 -19.94 -24.14
C ASP A 317 -12.87 -20.42 -23.06
N HIS A 318 -13.38 -21.18 -22.11
CA HIS A 318 -12.65 -21.75 -20.99
C HIS A 318 -13.14 -23.17 -20.67
N THR A 319 -13.95 -23.74 -21.55
CA THR A 319 -14.51 -25.09 -21.40
C THR A 319 -13.50 -26.16 -21.84
N ASP A 320 -13.69 -27.39 -21.36
CA ASP A 320 -12.84 -28.51 -21.74
C ASP A 320 -13.12 -28.96 -23.17
N LEU A 321 -12.05 -29.13 -23.96
CA LEU A 321 -12.15 -29.70 -25.31
C LEU A 321 -12.56 -31.19 -25.31
N GLU A 322 -12.67 -31.84 -24.14
CA GLU A 322 -13.07 -33.24 -24.00
C GLU A 322 -14.59 -33.47 -24.04
N ALA A 323 -15.40 -32.42 -24.24
CA ALA A 323 -16.85 -32.54 -24.40
C ALA A 323 -17.33 -32.55 -25.87
N MET A 324 -16.44 -32.66 -26.85
CA MET A 324 -16.81 -32.80 -28.27
C MET A 324 -16.12 -34.01 -28.90
N ASP A 325 -16.80 -35.16 -28.77
CA ASP A 325 -16.69 -36.44 -29.51
C ASP A 325 -15.32 -37.14 -29.66
#